data_AF-A0A2M7FFC5-F1
#
_entry.id   AF-A0A2M7FFC5-F1
#
_cell.length_a   1.000
_cell.length_b   1.000
_cell.length_c   1.000
_cell.angle_alpha   90.00
_cell.angle_beta   90.00
_cell.angle_gamma   90.00
#
_symmetry.space_group_name_H-M   'P 1'
#
loop_
_entity.id
_entity.type
_entity.pdbx_description
1 polymer ?
#
loop_
_entity_poly.entity_id
_entity_poly.type
_entity_poly.pdbx_seq_one_letter_code
_entity_poly.pdbx_strand_id
1 'polypeptide(L)' 'MSSSLNNETPKTPTQKQRTKCEVWTRVMGYHRPVSQFNKGKKSEFYSRVYYKEEHPSTAFMKKYASTHKPAAVCLK' A
#
# COMPACT_ATOMS: atom_id res chain seq x y z
N MET A 1 -32.49 36.51 -0.91
CA MET A 1 -31.19 36.74 -0.25
C MET A 1 -30.50 35.39 -0.13
N SER A 2 -29.51 35.14 -0.99
CA SER A 2 -28.85 33.83 -1.15
C SER A 2 -27.97 33.55 0.07
N SER A 3 -28.28 32.49 0.83
CA SER A 3 -27.47 32.00 1.93
C SER A 3 -26.23 31.31 1.37
N SER A 4 -25.08 31.97 1.51
CA SER A 4 -23.78 31.44 1.11
C SER A 4 -23.43 30.24 1.99
N LEU A 5 -23.26 29.07 1.36
CA LEU A 5 -22.74 27.87 2.02
C LEU A 5 -21.25 28.12 2.29
N ASN A 6 -20.87 28.18 3.57
CA ASN A 6 -19.49 28.31 4.01
C ASN A 6 -18.74 27.00 3.66
N ASN A 7 -17.93 27.03 2.60
CA ASN A 7 -16.99 25.96 2.29
C ASN A 7 -15.78 26.05 3.22
N GLU A 8 -15.93 25.51 4.43
CA GLU A 8 -14.82 25.30 5.37
C GLU A 8 -13.85 24.27 4.75
N THR A 9 -12.72 24.73 4.24
CA THR A 9 -11.68 23.85 3.69
C THR A 9 -11.03 23.08 4.85
N PRO A 10 -10.80 21.76 4.77
CA PRO A 10 -10.23 21.00 5.87
C PRO A 10 -8.84 21.52 6.23
N LYS A 11 -8.73 22.16 7.39
CA LYS A 11 -7.49 22.67 8.00
C LYS A 11 -6.48 21.54 8.14
N THR A 12 -5.46 21.54 7.28
CA THR A 12 -4.38 20.56 7.35
C THR A 12 -3.46 20.96 8.51
N PRO A 13 -3.20 20.08 9.51
CA PRO A 13 -2.39 20.43 10.67
C PRO A 13 -0.95 20.77 10.25
N THR A 14 -0.40 21.84 10.85
CA THR A 14 0.98 22.27 10.66
C THR A 14 1.94 21.19 11.17
N GLN A 15 3.13 21.06 10.55
CA GLN A 15 4.05 19.94 10.86
C GLN A 15 4.42 19.83 12.35
N LYS A 16 4.47 20.95 13.09
CA LYS A 16 4.76 20.99 14.53
C LYS A 16 3.71 20.33 15.42
N GLN A 17 2.48 20.18 14.94
CA GLN A 17 1.35 19.62 15.70
C GLN A 17 1.17 18.11 15.46
N ARG A 18 2.00 17.48 14.61
CA ARG A 18 1.86 16.06 14.27
C ARG A 18 2.63 15.18 15.24
N THR A 19 1.96 14.18 15.79
CA THR A 19 2.61 13.05 16.47
C THR A 19 3.25 12.12 15.43
N LYS A 20 4.46 11.62 15.70
CA LYS A 20 5.12 10.65 14.80
C LYS A 20 4.41 9.30 14.91
N CYS A 21 4.02 8.75 13.76
CA CYS A 21 3.51 7.39 13.69
C CYS A 21 4.68 6.40 13.78
N GLU A 22 4.57 5.41 14.64
CA GLU A 22 5.50 4.30 14.65
C GLU A 22 5.12 3.29 13.57
N VAL A 23 6.11 2.89 12.77
CA VAL A 23 5.93 1.89 11.72
C VAL A 23 6.31 0.53 12.27
N TRP A 24 5.41 -0.44 12.16
CA TRP A 24 5.58 -1.80 12.62
C TRP A 24 5.62 -2.77 11.44
N THR A 25 6.47 -3.77 11.52
CA THR A 25 6.63 -4.77 10.45
C THR A 25 6.64 -6.17 11.03
N ARG A 26 6.15 -7.15 10.26
CA ARG A 26 6.15 -8.55 10.66
C ARG A 26 7.50 -9.19 10.31
N VAL A 27 8.24 -9.62 11.31
CA VAL A 27 9.52 -10.32 11.14
C VAL A 27 9.39 -11.72 11.74
N MET A 28 9.51 -12.76 10.89
CA MET A 28 9.54 -14.17 11.31
C MET A 28 8.39 -14.61 12.26
N GLY A 29 7.24 -13.95 12.22
CA GLY A 29 6.05 -14.36 12.99
C GLY A 29 5.47 -13.31 13.93
N TYR A 30 6.25 -12.31 14.36
CA TYR A 30 5.80 -11.28 15.30
C TYR A 30 5.98 -9.85 14.74
N HIS A 31 5.27 -8.89 15.33
CA HIS A 31 5.39 -7.49 14.97
C HIS A 31 6.51 -6.81 15.75
N ARG A 32 7.38 -6.11 15.04
CA ARG A 32 8.49 -5.34 15.62
C ARG A 32 8.49 -3.91 15.08
N PRO A 33 8.74 -2.89 15.92
CA PRO A 33 8.86 -1.52 15.44
C PRO A 33 10.14 -1.35 14.59
N VAL A 34 10.01 -0.68 13.45
CA VAL A 34 11.11 -0.45 12.49
C VAL A 34 12.20 0.44 13.09
N SER A 35 11.86 1.29 14.06
CA SER A 35 12.81 2.11 14.82
C SER A 35 13.91 1.28 15.51
N GLN A 36 13.60 0.03 15.89
CA GLN A 36 14.53 -0.87 16.58
C GLN A 36 15.44 -1.67 15.63
N PHE A 37 15.43 -1.39 14.32
CA PHE A 37 16.21 -2.18 13.37
C PHE A 37 17.70 -1.79 13.42
N ASN A 38 18.55 -2.78 13.71
CA ASN A 38 20.00 -2.67 13.58
C ASN A 38 20.42 -2.54 12.10
N LYS A 39 21.63 -2.05 11.84
CA LYS A 39 22.17 -1.84 10.47
C LYS A 39 22.08 -3.11 9.61
N GLY A 40 22.42 -4.27 10.16
CA GLY A 40 22.33 -5.56 9.46
C GLY A 40 20.90 -5.97 9.09
N LYS A 41 19.91 -5.67 9.95
CA LYS A 41 18.51 -5.98 9.64
C LYS A 41 17.97 -5.08 8.53
N LYS A 42 18.41 -3.82 8.49
CA LYS A 42 18.09 -2.88 7.41
C LYS A 42 18.69 -3.35 6.09
N SER A 43 19.97 -3.74 6.05
CA SER A 43 20.60 -4.24 4.81
C SER A 43 19.93 -5.52 4.31
N GLU A 44 19.64 -6.46 5.21
CA GLU A 44 18.88 -7.66 4.86
C GLU A 44 17.52 -7.30 4.26
N PHE A 45 16.77 -6.39 4.87
CA PHE A 45 15.48 -5.95 4.36
C PHE A 45 15.58 -5.34 2.95
N TYR A 46 16.55 -4.47 2.70
CA TYR A 46 16.74 -3.85 1.38
C TYR A 46 17.19 -4.85 0.30
N SER A 47 17.86 -5.94 0.69
CA SER A 47 18.24 -7.01 -0.24
C SER A 47 17.09 -7.94 -0.64
N ARG A 48 15.92 -7.85 0.02
CA ARG A 48 14.76 -8.70 -0.29
C ARG A 48 14.17 -8.31 -1.65
N VAL A 49 14.04 -9.30 -2.53
CA VAL A 49 13.33 -9.16 -3.81
C VAL A 49 11.87 -9.56 -3.60
N TYR A 50 10.96 -8.62 -3.81
CA TYR A 50 9.53 -8.90 -3.81
C TYR A 50 9.14 -9.59 -5.11
N TYR A 51 8.31 -10.62 -5.00
CA TYR A 51 7.62 -11.15 -6.16
C TYR A 51 6.78 -10.01 -6.78
N LYS A 52 7.01 -9.77 -8.06
CA LYS A 52 6.17 -8.89 -8.87
C LYS A 52 5.45 -9.80 -9.84
N GLU A 53 4.13 -9.77 -9.81
CA GLU A 53 3.35 -10.41 -10.88
C GLU A 53 3.76 -9.76 -12.19
N GLU A 54 4.21 -10.57 -13.15
CA GLU A 54 4.39 -10.08 -14.50
C GLU A 54 3.00 -9.72 -15.03
N HIS A 55 2.83 -8.48 -15.51
CA HIS A 55 1.66 -8.18 -16.33
C HIS A 55 1.69 -9.17 -17.49
N PRO A 56 0.68 -10.04 -17.65
CA PRO A 56 0.66 -10.95 -18.78
C PRO A 56 0.81 -10.09 -20.04
N SER A 57 1.77 -10.45 -20.89
CA SER A 57 2.00 -9.72 -22.12
C SER A 57 0.67 -9.55 -22.84
N THR A 58 0.44 -8.38 -23.44
CA THR A 58 -0.80 -8.08 -24.16
C THR A 58 -1.16 -9.18 -25.18
N ALA A 59 -0.15 -9.90 -25.70
CA ALA A 59 -0.33 -11.09 -26.53
C ALA A 59 -0.95 -12.30 -25.80
N PHE A 60 -0.54 -12.60 -24.56
CA PHE A 60 -1.13 -13.66 -23.74
C PHE A 60 -2.60 -13.33 -23.42
N MET A 61 -2.89 -12.10 -22.99
CA MET A 61 -4.27 -11.65 -22.75
C MET A 61 -5.13 -11.72 -24.02
N LYS A 62 -4.60 -11.33 -25.19
CA LYS A 62 -5.34 -11.41 -26.45
C LYS A 62 -5.65 -12.85 -26.88
N LYS A 63 -4.81 -13.82 -26.52
CA LYS A 63 -5.00 -15.25 -26.81
C LYS A 63 -6.06 -15.91 -25.90
N TYR A 64 -6.18 -15.48 -24.65
CA TYR A 64 -7.08 -16.10 -23.65
C TYR A 64 -8.32 -15.25 -23.30
N ALA A 65 -8.43 -14.02 -23.81
CA ALA A 65 -9.57 -13.13 -23.60
C ALA A 65 -10.91 -13.69 -24.14
N SER A 66 -10.87 -14.61 -25.11
CA SER A 66 -12.09 -15.20 -25.69
C SER A 66 -12.68 -16.36 -24.88
N THR A 67 -12.00 -16.84 -23.83
CA THR A 67 -12.37 -18.14 -23.20
C THR A 67 -12.69 -18.06 -21.71
N HIS A 68 -12.49 -16.92 -21.05
CA HIS A 68 -12.85 -16.77 -19.64
C HIS A 68 -13.74 -15.54 -19.43
N LYS A 69 -15.06 -15.80 -19.34
CA LYS A 69 -16.00 -14.89 -18.68
C LYS A 69 -15.39 -14.55 -17.30
N PRO A 70 -15.22 -13.28 -16.93
CA PRO A 70 -14.63 -12.95 -15.64
C PRO A 70 -15.56 -13.52 -14.57
N ALA A 71 -15.11 -14.56 -13.89
CA ALA A 71 -15.75 -15.04 -12.68
C ALA A 71 -15.65 -13.89 -11.69
N ALA A 72 -16.79 -13.25 -11.42
CA ALA A 72 -16.92 -12.30 -10.34
C ALA A 72 -16.30 -12.93 -9.10
N VAL A 73 -15.30 -12.23 -8.57
CA VAL A 73 -14.60 -12.57 -7.34
C VAL A 73 -15.65 -12.75 -6.24
N CYS A 74 -15.93 -14.01 -5.86
CA CYS A 74 -16.54 -14.31 -4.58
C CYS A 74 -15.38 -14.43 -3.59
N LEU A 75 -14.95 -13.29 -3.03
CA LEU A 75 -14.29 -13.31 -1.73
C LEU A 75 -15.36 -13.83 -0.75
N LYS A 76 -15.15 -15.05 -0.23
CA LYS A 76 -15.79 -15.50 1.00
C LYS A 76 -14.98 -15.00 2.18
#